data_AF-H0TJ16-F1
#
_entry.id   AF-H0TJ16-F1
#
_cell.length_a   1.000
_cell.length_b   1.000
_cell.length_c   1.000
_cell.angle_alpha   90.00
_cell.angle_beta   90.00
_cell.angle_gamma   90.00
#
_symmetry.space_group_name_H-M   'P 1'
#
loop_
_entity.id
_entity.type
_entity.pdbx_description
1 polymer ?
#
loop_
_entity_poly.entity_id
_entity_poly.type
_entity_poly.pdbx_seq_one_letter_code
_entity_poly.pdbx_strand_id
1 'polypeptide(L)' 'MAKLPELPPDAARAFVSAMQAYFAEPDPMKRDEIAVVQLRRLQDHWRGKLRLDDVRRMFAEMREHLRD' A
#
# COMPACT_ATOMS: atom_id res chain seq x y z
N MET A 1 -11.24 -9.45 3.73
CA MET A 1 -11.05 -8.28 4.61
C MET A 1 -9.61 -8.27 5.08
N ALA A 2 -8.69 -7.74 4.27
CA ALA A 2 -7.36 -7.40 4.77
C ALA A 2 -7.51 -6.07 5.51
N LYS A 3 -7.99 -6.12 6.75
CA LYS A 3 -8.03 -4.95 7.60
C LYS A 3 -6.58 -4.54 7.81
N LEU A 4 -6.21 -3.30 7.45
CA LEU A 4 -4.91 -2.78 7.83
C LEU A 4 -4.78 -3.02 9.35
N PRO A 5 -3.75 -3.74 9.83
CA PRO A 5 -3.45 -3.77 11.25
C PRO A 5 -3.26 -2.34 11.72
N GLU A 6 -3.33 -2.12 13.04
CA GLU A 6 -3.11 -0.81 13.66
C GLU A 6 -1.68 -0.33 13.35
N LEU A 7 -1.49 0.19 12.15
CA LEU A 7 -0.26 0.81 11.70
C LEU A 7 -0.10 2.09 12.50
N PRO A 8 1.13 2.43 12.91
CA PRO A 8 1.37 3.74 13.49
C PRO A 8 0.90 4.82 12.50
N PRO A 9 0.36 5.96 12.99
CA PRO A 9 -0.27 6.97 12.14
C PRO A 9 0.66 7.49 11.03
N ASP A 10 1.96 7.48 11.26
CA ASP A 10 2.97 7.83 10.25
C ASP A 10 3.02 6.80 9.10
N ALA A 11 3.05 5.50 9.42
CA ALA A 11 3.01 4.43 8.42
C ALA A 11 1.69 4.44 7.62
N ALA A 12 0.57 4.78 8.26
CA ALA A 12 -0.71 4.94 7.57
C ALA A 12 -0.69 6.12 6.58
N ARG A 13 -0.12 7.28 6.95
CA ARG A 13 0.04 8.43 6.05
C ARG A 13 0.98 8.10 4.88
N ALA A 14 2.10 7.44 5.17
CA ALA A 14 3.04 6.99 4.15
C ALA A 14 2.38 6.00 3.17
N PHE A 15 1.53 5.11 3.67
CA PHE A 15 0.75 4.18 2.83
C PHE A 15 -0.20 4.92 1.89
N VAL A 16 -0.96 5.90 2.39
CA VAL A 16 -1.88 6.70 1.55
C VAL A 16 -1.12 7.50 0.48
N SER A 17 0.04 8.07 0.82
CA SER A 17 0.89 8.77 -0.15
C SER A 17 1.43 7.82 -1.24
N ALA A 18 1.90 6.64 -0.87
CA ALA A 18 2.35 5.61 -1.82
C ALA A 18 1.19 5.12 -2.72
N MET A 19 0.00 4.96 -2.15
CA MET A 19 -1.21 4.60 -2.90
C MET A 19 -1.56 5.68 -3.96
N GLN A 20 -1.54 6.96 -3.59
CA GLN A 20 -1.79 8.05 -4.53
C GLN A 20 -0.75 8.08 -5.65
N ALA A 21 0.53 7.92 -5.31
CA ALA A 21 1.61 7.84 -6.30
C ALA A 21 1.44 6.63 -7.23
N TYR A 22 1.08 5.47 -6.69
CA TYR A 22 0.83 4.24 -7.46
C TYR A 22 -0.26 4.44 -8.52
N PHE A 23 -1.38 5.09 -8.17
CA PHE A 23 -2.47 5.32 -9.10
C PHE A 23 -2.24 6.51 -10.06
N ALA A 24 -1.34 7.43 -9.71
CA ALA A 24 -0.98 8.57 -10.56
C ALA A 24 0.14 8.23 -11.57
N GLU A 25 0.99 7.25 -11.28
CA GLU A 25 2.14 6.87 -12.12
C GLU A 25 1.66 6.12 -13.39
N PRO A 26 1.86 6.67 -14.61
CA PRO A 26 1.48 6.00 -15.85
C PRO A 26 2.39 4.84 -16.24
N ASP A 27 3.66 4.84 -15.83
CA ASP A 27 4.62 3.80 -16.18
C ASP A 27 4.42 2.54 -15.32
N PRO A 28 4.19 1.36 -15.91
CA PRO A 28 3.89 0.15 -15.16
C PRO A 28 5.08 -0.34 -14.32
N MET A 29 6.32 -0.12 -14.77
CA MET A 29 7.52 -0.54 -14.06
C MET A 29 7.72 0.33 -12.81
N LYS A 30 7.63 1.65 -12.95
CA LYS A 30 7.69 2.59 -11.82
C LYS A 30 6.55 2.39 -10.84
N ARG A 31 5.36 2.10 -11.34
CA ARG A 31 4.20 1.77 -10.51
C ARG A 31 4.48 0.53 -9.65
N ASP A 32 5.15 -0.47 -10.20
CA ASP A 32 5.57 -1.65 -9.45
C ASP A 32 6.66 -1.37 -8.43
N GLU A 33 7.61 -0.49 -8.75
CA GLU A 33 8.62 -0.04 -7.79
C GLU A 33 7.96 0.60 -6.55
N ILE A 34 6.93 1.42 -6.75
CA ILE A 34 6.16 2.03 -5.64
C ILE A 34 5.55 0.95 -4.75
N ALA A 35 4.90 -0.06 -5.34
CA ALA A 35 4.28 -1.15 -4.60
C ALA A 35 5.32 -2.03 -3.87
N VAL A 36 6.50 -2.26 -4.47
CA VAL A 36 7.60 -3.00 -3.84
C VAL A 36 8.21 -2.23 -2.65
N VAL A 37 8.40 -0.92 -2.79
CA VAL A 37 8.88 -0.07 -1.68
C VAL A 37 7.88 -0.11 -0.53
N GLN A 38 6.59 0.01 -0.83
CA GLN A 38 5.56 -0.04 0.20
C GLN A 38 5.45 -1.42 0.86
N LEU A 39 5.63 -2.50 0.10
CA LEU A 39 5.69 -3.86 0.63
C LEU A 39 6.79 -3.99 1.69
N ARG A 40 8.00 -3.53 1.39
CA ARG A 40 9.13 -3.61 2.35
C ARG A 40 8.82 -2.85 3.64
N ARG A 41 8.29 -1.63 3.52
CA ARG A 41 7.90 -0.81 4.67
C ARG A 41 6.82 -1.47 5.52
N LEU A 42 5.85 -2.15 4.90
CA LEU A 42 4.83 -2.88 5.64
C LEU A 42 5.40 -4.11 6.31
N GLN A 43 6.35 -4.81 5.68
CA GLN A 43 7.00 -6.00 6.25
C GLN A 43 7.72 -5.70 7.57
N ASP A 44 8.29 -4.51 7.75
CA ASP A 44 8.87 -4.08 9.04
C ASP A 44 7.85 -4.08 10.20
N HIS A 45 6.56 -3.90 9.89
CA HIS A 45 5.48 -3.85 10.88
C HIS A 45 4.57 -5.10 10.87
N TRP A 46 4.76 -6.01 9.91
CA TRP A 46 3.87 -7.15 9.69
C TRP A 46 4.45 -8.45 10.24
N ARG A 47 3.76 -9.10 11.17
CA ARG A 47 4.19 -10.40 11.76
C ARG A 47 3.84 -11.62 10.88
N GLY A 48 3.71 -11.45 9.57
CA GLY A 48 3.21 -12.49 8.66
C GLY A 48 3.68 -12.31 7.22
N LYS A 49 3.32 -13.25 6.35
CA LYS A 49 3.66 -13.17 4.92
C LYS A 49 2.78 -12.13 4.24
N LEU A 50 3.41 -11.04 3.80
CA LEU A 50 2.81 -10.04 2.92
C LEU A 50 3.45 -10.18 1.54
N ARG A 51 2.64 -10.26 0.48
CA ARG A 51 3.10 -10.31 -0.92
C ARG A 51 2.79 -9.00 -1.63
N LEU A 52 3.42 -8.80 -2.79
CA LEU A 52 3.18 -7.62 -3.62
C LEU A 52 1.71 -7.50 -4.05
N ASP A 53 1.07 -8.62 -4.37
CA ASP A 53 -0.35 -8.66 -4.75
C ASP A 53 -1.27 -8.17 -3.62
N ASP A 54 -0.92 -8.51 -2.37
CA ASP A 54 -1.66 -8.03 -1.19
C ASP A 54 -1.57 -6.50 -1.09
N VAL A 55 -0.38 -5.91 -1.32
CA VAL A 55 -0.20 -4.44 -1.29
C VAL A 55 -1.02 -3.75 -2.38
N ARG A 56 -1.02 -4.30 -3.60
CA ARG A 56 -1.83 -3.77 -4.71
C ARG A 56 -3.33 -3.84 -4.38
N ARG A 57 -3.79 -4.93 -3.76
CA ARG A 57 -5.18 -5.07 -3.30
C ARG A 57 -5.51 -4.06 -2.20
N MET A 58 -4.64 -3.90 -1.22
CA MET A 58 -4.83 -2.93 -0.13
C MET A 58 -4.90 -1.48 -0.66
N PHE A 59 -4.11 -1.14 -1.69
CA PHE A 59 -4.23 0.15 -2.38
C PHE A 59 -5.61 0.32 -3.03
N ALA A 60 -6.13 -0.71 -3.70
CA ALA A 60 -7.46 -0.65 -4.29
C ALA A 60 -8.56 -0.50 -3.23
N GLU A 61 -8.56 -1.35 -2.20
CA GLU A 61 -9.53 -1.30 -1.08
C GLU A 61 -9.52 0.09 -0.40
N MET A 62 -8.33 0.62 -0.10
CA MET A 62 -8.20 1.94 0.54
C MET A 62 -8.65 3.08 -0.38
N ARG A 63 -8.39 2.99 -1.68
CA ARG A 63 -8.86 3.99 -2.65
C ARG A 63 -10.39 3.98 -2.77
N GLU A 64 -11.02 2.82 -2.73
CA GLU A 64 -12.48 2.69 -2.72
C GLU A 64 -13.06 3.31 -1.45
N HIS A 65 -12.48 3.02 -0.27
CA HIS A 65 -12.90 3.61 1.00
C HIS A 65 -12.75 5.14 1.08
N LEU A 66 -11.78 5.72 0.37
CA LEU A 66 -11.58 7.19 0.34
C LEU A 66 -12.44 7.90 -0.71
N ARG A 67 -13.18 7.15 -1.53
CA ARG A 67 -14.08 7.69 -2.56
C ARG A 67 -15.53 7.78 -2.07
N ASP A 68 -15.87 7.07 -1.01
CA ASP A 68 -17.14 7.10 -0.27
C ASP A 68 -17.10 8.20 0.82
#